data_AF-A0A927Y746-F1
#
_entry.id   AF-A0A927Y746-F1
#
_cell.length_a   1.000
_cell.length_b   1.000
_cell.length_c   1.000
_cell.angle_alpha   90.00
_cell.angle_beta   90.00
_cell.angle_gamma   90.00
#
_symmetry.space_group_name_H-M   'P 1'
#
loop_
_entity.id
_entity.type
_entity.pdbx_description
1 polymer ?
#
loop_
_entity_poly.entity_id
_entity_poly.type
_entity_poly.pdbx_seq_one_letter_code
_entity_poly.pdbx_strand_id
1 'polypeptide(L)' 'MLDERGDNVNIAKEGKCCLCGGKYSMYGNNPFPLSSNEADRCCASCNESRVIPARIQRAAALTVLERGQQGR' A
#
# COMPACT_ATOMS: atom_id res chain seq x y z
N MET A 1 -6.23 -16.56 -18.49
CA MET A 1 -7.55 -17.18 -18.26
C MET A 1 -8.37 -16.77 -19.47
N LEU A 2 -8.70 -17.72 -20.35
CA LEU A 2 -9.47 -17.42 -21.55
C LEU A 2 -10.95 -17.34 -21.17
N ASP A 3 -11.72 -16.44 -21.80
CA ASP A 3 -13.18 -16.49 -21.65
C ASP A 3 -13.76 -17.72 -22.40
N GLU A 4 -15.07 -17.96 -22.27
CA GLU A 4 -15.76 -19.08 -22.93
C GLU A 4 -15.71 -19.03 -24.47
N ARG A 5 -15.22 -17.93 -25.04
CA ARG A 5 -15.01 -17.71 -26.49
C ARG A 5 -13.55 -17.82 -26.91
N GLY A 6 -12.64 -18.07 -25.96
CA GLY A 6 -11.20 -18.22 -26.23
C GLY A 6 -10.42 -16.90 -26.26
N ASP A 7 -11.04 -15.78 -25.87
CA ASP A 7 -10.38 -14.49 -25.88
C ASP A 7 -9.44 -14.34 -24.67
N ASN A 8 -8.28 -13.72 -24.92
CA ASN A 8 -7.28 -13.46 -23.88
C ASN A 8 -7.71 -12.26 -23.04
N VAL A 9 -8.70 -12.47 -22.17
CA VAL A 9 -9.22 -11.41 -21.31
C VAL A 9 -8.23 -11.19 -20.17
N ASN A 10 -7.47 -10.10 -20.26
CA ASN A 10 -6.76 -9.53 -19.13
C ASN A 10 -7.79 -8.97 -18.14
N ILE A 11 -8.40 -9.83 -17.32
CA ILE A 11 -9.25 -9.41 -16.20
C ILE A 11 -8.32 -8.68 -15.22
N ALA A 12 -8.23 -7.35 -15.36
CA ALA A 12 -7.63 -6.52 -14.33
C ALA A 12 -8.43 -6.76 -13.05
N LYS A 13 -7.84 -7.45 -12.07
CA LYS A 13 -8.49 -7.69 -10.78
C LYS A 13 -8.77 -6.32 -10.14
N GLU A 14 -10.02 -5.92 -10.01
CA GLU A 14 -10.38 -4.67 -9.33
C GLU A 14 -10.70 -4.93 -7.85
N GLY A 15 -10.38 -3.96 -7.00
CA GLY A 15 -10.76 -3.97 -5.59
C GLY A 15 -10.99 -2.57 -5.03
N LYS A 16 -11.43 -2.50 -3.78
CA LYS A 16 -11.77 -1.24 -3.09
C LYS A 16 -10.68 -0.84 -2.12
N CYS A 17 -10.17 0.38 -2.26
CA CYS A 17 -9.16 0.95 -1.38
C CYS A 17 -9.70 1.09 0.05
N CYS A 18 -9.00 0.54 1.04
CA CYS A 18 -9.39 0.65 2.44
C CYS A 18 -9.30 2.09 3.01
N LEU A 19 -8.52 2.97 2.38
CA LEU A 19 -8.24 4.33 2.91
C LEU A 19 -9.19 5.41 2.39
N CYS A 20 -9.70 5.28 1.17
CA CYS A 20 -10.58 6.28 0.54
C CYS A 20 -11.84 5.68 -0.10
N GLY A 21 -11.97 4.36 -0.16
CA GLY A 21 -13.07 3.68 -0.84
C GLY A 21 -13.03 3.73 -2.37
N GLY A 22 -12.03 4.39 -2.97
CA GLY A 22 -11.82 4.40 -4.42
C GLY A 22 -11.39 3.03 -4.96
N LYS A 23 -11.41 2.87 -6.28
CA LYS A 23 -11.00 1.61 -6.92
C LYS A 23 -9.47 1.49 -7.03
N TYR A 24 -8.97 0.26 -7.01
CA TYR A 24 -7.63 -0.09 -7.47
C TYR A 24 -7.71 -1.26 -8.44
N SER A 25 -6.73 -1.35 -9.34
CA SER A 25 -6.55 -2.48 -10.25
C SER A 25 -5.42 -3.41 -9.77
N MET A 26 -5.37 -4.61 -10.35
CA MET A 26 -4.43 -5.67 -10.01
C MET A 26 -4.51 -6.06 -8.53
N TYR A 27 -3.38 -6.09 -7.82
CA TYR A 27 -3.31 -6.50 -6.42
C TYR A 27 -3.55 -5.34 -5.43
N GLY A 28 -3.49 -4.09 -5.88
CA GLY A 28 -3.44 -2.91 -5.01
C GLY A 28 -2.13 -2.79 -4.23
N ASN A 29 -2.00 -1.73 -3.42
CA ASN A 29 -0.79 -1.45 -2.62
C ASN A 29 -0.99 -1.81 -1.15
N ASN A 30 0.08 -2.24 -0.47
CA ASN A 30 0.07 -2.44 0.98
C ASN A 30 -0.20 -1.08 1.68
N PRO A 31 -1.24 -0.96 2.52
CA PRO A 31 -1.59 0.28 3.22
C PRO A 31 -0.75 0.56 4.47
N PHE A 32 0.10 -0.37 4.92
CA PHE A 32 0.96 -0.17 6.09
C PHE A 32 1.90 1.02 5.88
N PRO A 33 2.00 1.96 6.86
CA PRO A 33 1.60 1.82 8.26
C PRO A 33 0.20 2.36 8.63
N LEU A 34 -0.63 2.75 7.66
CA LEU A 34 -1.94 3.37 7.92
C LEU A 34 -3.06 2.35 8.18
N SER A 35 -2.87 1.09 7.80
CA SER A 35 -3.66 -0.05 8.24
C SER A 35 -2.71 -1.22 8.54
N SER A 36 -3.02 -1.99 9.59
CA SER A 36 -2.31 -3.20 10.01
C SER A 36 -3.00 -4.49 9.58
N ASN A 37 -4.14 -4.41 8.90
CA ASN A 37 -4.81 -5.58 8.36
C ASN A 37 -4.12 -6.06 7.08
N GLU A 38 -3.53 -7.25 7.11
CA GLU A 38 -2.79 -7.85 5.98
C GLU A 38 -3.64 -8.09 4.73
N ALA A 39 -4.96 -8.17 4.87
CA ALA A 39 -5.88 -8.31 3.75
C ALA A 39 -6.17 -6.97 3.04
N ASP A 40 -5.93 -5.84 3.70
CA ASP A 40 -6.27 -4.53 3.16
C ASP A 40 -5.36 -4.12 2.00
N ARG A 41 -5.92 -3.43 1.01
CA ARG A 41 -5.18 -2.87 -0.12
C ARG A 41 -5.62 -1.43 -0.37
N CYS A 42 -4.69 -0.60 -0.83
CA CYS A 42 -4.95 0.79 -1.18
C CYS A 42 -4.64 1.13 -2.65
N CYS A 43 -5.30 2.17 -3.16
CA CYS A 43 -5.08 2.65 -4.53
C CYS A 43 -3.73 3.38 -4.67
N ALA A 44 -3.29 3.60 -5.90
CA ALA A 44 -2.04 4.29 -6.20
C ALA A 44 -2.01 5.71 -5.60
N SER A 45 -3.10 6.46 -5.71
CA SER A 45 -3.20 7.83 -5.17
C SER A 45 -3.01 7.86 -3.64
N CYS A 46 -3.66 6.96 -2.89
CA CYS A 46 -3.45 6.88 -1.44
C CYS A 46 -2.06 6.36 -1.08
N ASN A 47 -1.49 5.46 -1.88
CA ASN A 47 -0.14 4.96 -1.67
C ASN A 47 0.88 6.11 -1.76
N GLU A 48 0.78 6.93 -2.80
CA GLU A 48 1.68 8.07 -3.04
C GLU A 48 1.48 9.22 -2.05
N SER A 49 0.23 9.64 -1.82
CA SER A 49 -0.06 10.83 -1.01
C SER A 49 -0.07 10.58 0.50
N ARG A 50 -0.23 9.34 0.96
CA ARG A 50 -0.40 9.01 2.39
C ARG A 50 0.55 7.94 2.88
N VAL A 51 0.61 6.78 2.21
CA VAL A 51 1.32 5.61 2.73
C VAL A 51 2.84 5.77 2.63
N ILE A 52 3.38 6.14 1.46
CA ILE A 52 4.82 6.36 1.27
C ILE A 52 5.34 7.46 2.20
N PRO A 53 4.68 8.64 2.33
CA PRO A 53 5.07 9.64 3.32
C PRO A 53 5.14 9.09 4.76
N ALA A 54 4.15 8.31 5.17
CA ALA A 54 4.14 7.70 6.51
C ALA A 54 5.29 6.68 6.71
N ARG A 55 5.67 5.93 5.66
CA ARG A 55 6.84 5.04 5.71
C ARG A 55 8.15 5.81 5.88
N ILE A 56 8.31 6.89 5.11
CA ILE A 56 9.50 7.75 5.18
C ILE A 56 9.61 8.37 6.59
N GLN A 57 8.52 8.92 7.12
CA GLN A 57 8.49 9.48 8.47
C GLN A 57 8.87 8.44 9.54
N ARG A 58 8.31 7.22 9.45
CA ARG A 58 8.64 6.14 10.38
C ARG A 58 10.11 5.72 10.30
N ALA A 59 10.66 5.61 9.09
CA ALA A 59 12.07 5.27 8.89
C ALA A 59 12.99 6.36 9.45
N ALA A 60 12.68 7.64 9.19
CA ALA A 60 13.43 8.77 9.73
C ALA A 60 13.39 8.80 11.27
N ALA A 61 12.25 8.52 11.89
CA ALA A 61 12.12 8.46 13.34
C ALA A 61 13.02 7.40 14.00
N LEU A 62 13.20 6.24 13.37
CA LEU A 62 14.10 5.20 13.88
C LEU A 62 15.57 5.66 13.86
N THR A 63 16.00 6.40 12.82
CA THR A 63 17.38 6.92 12.74
C THR A 63 17.72 7.99 13.78
N VAL A 64 16.71 8.65 14.37
CA VAL A 64 16.91 9.68 15.41
C VAL A 64 17.04 9.03 16.79
N LEU A 65 16.31 7.96 17.08
CA LEU A 65 16.33 7.29 18.38
C LEU A 65 17.66 6.54 18.64
N GLU A 66 18.25 5.94 17.61
CA GLU A 66 19.54 5.22 17.73
C GLU A 66 20.73 6.16 17.98
N ARG A 67 20.62 7.44 17.64
CA ARG A 67 21.63 8.48 17.92
C ARG A 67 21.59 8.96 19.38
N GLY A 68 20.55 8.62 20.15
CA GLY A 68 20.42 8.95 21.57
C GLY A 68 20.99 7.90 22.54
N GLN A 69 21.43 6.73 22.05
CA GLN A 69 21.96 5.66 22.91
C GLN A 69 23.49 5.53 22.87
N GLN A 70 24.19 6.33 22.07
CA GLN A 70 25.65 6.46 22.12
C GLN A 70 26.02 7.66 22.98
N GLY A 71 25.81 7.53 24.29
CA GLY A 71 26.02 8.62 25.22
C GLY A 71 25.63 8.29 26.66
N ARG A 72 26.24 7.27 27.24
CA ARG A 72 26.54 7.22 28.67
C ARG A 72 27.66 6.25 28.96
#